data_AF-A0A1Z8LUG0-F1
#
_entry.id   AF-A0A1Z8LUG0-F1
#
_cell.length_a   1.000
_cell.length_b   1.000
_cell.length_c   1.000
_cell.angle_alpha   90.00
_cell.angle_beta   90.00
_cell.angle_gamma   90.00
#
_symmetry.space_group_name_H-M   'P 1'
#
loop_
_entity.id
_entity.type
_entity.pdbx_description
1 polymer ?
#
loop_
_entity_poly.entity_id
_entity_poly.type
_entity_poly.pdbx_seq_one_letter_code
_entity_poly.pdbx_strand_id
1 'polypeptide(L)'
;MWFPETQAGNPSFTGEFMSSSTEPFLTKVAEYRKLNKMRRDFIQKVCLEMSVNGRIHTQFHQLRKDSDGTRTGRFSSSNPNLQQIPARDEYWGPLIRSLFLPEEPVEHGTSHGRNQWFRLDYNQQEPRVLAHYAALRKIRGSKEAVDAYKNKEADFHTLVAKMAKIDRKVAKTINLGIMYGMGTYKLGQMLGLNYNEAINLLEKYHENVPFVKGLMHEASQAVVYRGEIRTILGRKRHFNFWEPSDSRLKWPNKEMPLRKEEAQEVWKGRPLKRAYTHKALNALIQGTSADLTKKAMLMLYKELKIVPHLQVHDELDITHADNPLIKSVVEVMENCVDLKVPLKVSVEKGPSWGEVKEVKI
;
A
#
# COMPACT_ATOMS: atom_id res chain seq x y z
N MET A 1 13.86 -7.84 -33.61
CA MET A 1 12.94 -7.33 -32.58
C MET A 1 13.76 -7.05 -31.32
N TRP A 2 13.84 -5.80 -30.88
CA TRP A 2 14.52 -5.45 -29.62
C TRP A 2 13.66 -5.90 -28.43
N PHE A 3 14.27 -6.37 -27.34
CA PHE A 3 13.61 -6.71 -26.08
C PHE A 3 14.47 -6.29 -24.88
N PRO A 4 13.86 -5.96 -23.72
CA PRO A 4 14.62 -5.65 -22.52
C PRO A 4 15.17 -6.94 -21.90
N GLU A 5 16.24 -6.82 -21.11
CA GLU A 5 16.83 -7.94 -20.37
C GLU A 5 16.58 -7.82 -18.86
N THR A 6 16.52 -8.96 -18.19
CA THR A 6 16.53 -9.04 -16.73
C THR A 6 17.91 -8.66 -16.18
N GLN A 7 18.02 -8.48 -14.86
CA GLN A 7 19.33 -8.26 -14.22
C GLN A 7 20.34 -9.40 -14.46
N ALA A 8 19.84 -10.59 -14.81
CA ALA A 8 20.64 -11.76 -15.15
C ALA A 8 20.98 -11.85 -16.66
N GLY A 9 20.65 -10.84 -17.47
CA GLY A 9 20.88 -10.84 -18.93
C GLY A 9 19.86 -11.64 -19.74
N ASN A 10 18.88 -12.29 -19.10
CA ASN A 10 17.87 -13.06 -19.82
C ASN A 10 16.83 -12.14 -20.49
N PRO A 11 16.31 -12.47 -21.68
CA PRO A 11 15.21 -11.75 -22.32
C PRO A 11 14.01 -11.57 -21.37
N SER A 12 13.46 -10.37 -21.31
CA SER A 12 12.37 -9.98 -20.42
C SER A 12 11.14 -9.58 -21.22
N PHE A 13 10.06 -10.35 -21.08
CA PHE A 13 8.77 -10.08 -21.72
C PHE A 13 7.73 -9.79 -20.64
N THR A 14 7.89 -8.64 -19.97
CA THR A 14 6.94 -8.16 -18.96
C THR A 14 5.60 -7.82 -19.62
N GLY A 15 4.52 -7.87 -18.85
CA GLY A 15 3.19 -7.48 -19.34
C GLY A 15 3.19 -6.07 -19.91
N GLU A 16 3.84 -5.13 -19.23
CA GLU A 16 3.98 -3.74 -19.66
C GLU A 16 4.69 -3.61 -21.01
N PHE A 17 5.85 -4.27 -21.18
CA PHE A 17 6.60 -4.26 -22.44
C PHE A 17 5.77 -4.84 -23.60
N MET A 18 5.11 -5.98 -23.38
CA MET A 18 4.31 -6.62 -24.43
C MET A 18 3.06 -5.80 -24.78
N SER A 19 2.41 -5.19 -23.80
CA SER A 19 1.22 -4.36 -24.03
C SER A 19 1.54 -3.01 -24.69
N SER A 20 2.74 -2.45 -24.49
CA SER A 20 3.17 -1.21 -25.15
C SER A 20 3.82 -1.43 -26.52
N SER A 21 3.98 -2.69 -26.94
CA SER A 21 4.62 -3.03 -28.21
C SER A 21 3.73 -2.67 -29.41
N THR A 22 4.34 -2.20 -30.50
CA THR A 22 3.67 -2.00 -31.79
C THR A 22 3.38 -3.33 -32.52
N GLU A 23 4.04 -4.42 -32.12
CA GLU A 23 3.89 -5.75 -32.71
C GLU A 23 2.58 -6.44 -32.25
N PRO A 24 1.61 -6.70 -33.16
CA PRO A 24 0.31 -7.26 -32.80
C PRO A 24 0.36 -8.65 -32.16
N PHE A 25 1.41 -9.42 -32.44
CA PHE A 25 1.60 -10.73 -31.79
C PHE A 25 1.88 -10.58 -30.29
N LEU A 26 2.72 -9.63 -29.89
CA LEU A 26 3.08 -9.42 -28.49
C LEU A 26 1.90 -8.91 -27.66
N THR A 27 1.08 -8.03 -28.24
CA THR A 27 -0.15 -7.54 -27.58
C THR A 27 -1.15 -8.69 -27.36
N LYS A 28 -1.38 -9.55 -28.36
CA LYS A 28 -2.21 -10.76 -28.22
C LYS A 28 -1.67 -11.75 -27.18
N VAL A 29 -0.35 -11.92 -27.09
CA VAL A 29 0.26 -12.77 -26.05
C VAL A 29 0.02 -12.18 -24.65
N ALA A 30 0.10 -10.86 -24.49
CA ALA A 30 -0.21 -10.20 -23.22
C ALA A 30 -1.67 -10.41 -22.81
N GLU A 31 -2.61 -10.27 -23.75
CA GLU A 31 -4.04 -10.54 -23.56
C GLU A 31 -4.29 -12.00 -23.17
N TYR A 32 -3.70 -12.96 -23.90
CA TYR A 32 -3.83 -14.38 -23.57
C TYR A 32 -3.29 -14.70 -22.18
N ARG A 33 -2.10 -14.19 -21.81
CA ARG A 33 -1.52 -14.40 -20.48
C ARG A 33 -2.43 -13.86 -19.38
N LYS A 34 -3.05 -12.72 -19.62
CA LYS A 34 -4.00 -12.08 -18.70
C LYS A 34 -5.26 -12.93 -18.53
N LEU A 35 -5.89 -13.35 -19.62
CA LEU A 35 -7.06 -14.23 -19.61
C LEU A 35 -6.76 -15.58 -18.95
N ASN A 36 -5.64 -16.21 -19.31
CA ASN A 36 -5.26 -17.49 -18.73
C ASN A 36 -4.96 -17.36 -17.22
N LYS A 37 -4.40 -16.22 -16.79
CA LYS A 37 -4.24 -15.91 -15.36
C LYS A 37 -5.60 -15.80 -14.67
N MET A 38 -6.56 -15.07 -15.24
CA MET A 38 -7.93 -14.96 -14.69
C MET A 38 -8.60 -16.32 -14.54
N ARG A 39 -8.55 -17.13 -15.60
CA ARG A 39 -9.12 -18.48 -15.63
C ARG A 39 -8.45 -19.43 -14.64
N ARG A 40 -7.12 -19.56 -14.69
CA ARG A 40 -6.38 -20.56 -13.92
C ARG A 40 -6.21 -20.15 -12.46
N ASP A 41 -5.71 -18.95 -12.22
CA ASP A 41 -5.28 -18.56 -10.87
C ASP A 41 -6.47 -18.15 -9.99
N PHE A 42 -7.53 -17.60 -10.57
CA PHE A 42 -8.67 -17.09 -9.81
C PHE A 42 -9.91 -17.97 -9.95
N ILE A 43 -10.45 -18.14 -11.16
CA ILE A 43 -11.70 -18.90 -11.32
C ILE A 43 -11.50 -20.37 -10.92
N GLN A 44 -10.60 -21.08 -11.60
CA GLN A 44 -10.36 -22.49 -11.37
C GLN A 44 -9.80 -22.74 -9.96
N LYS A 45 -8.67 -22.12 -9.62
CA LYS A 45 -8.00 -22.39 -8.35
C LYS A 45 -8.72 -21.81 -7.15
N VAL A 46 -8.98 -20.50 -7.12
CA VAL A 46 -9.51 -19.84 -5.92
C VAL A 46 -11.00 -20.11 -5.75
N CYS A 47 -11.80 -19.92 -6.80
CA CYS A 47 -13.26 -19.99 -6.67
C CYS A 47 -13.80 -21.42 -6.71
N LEU A 48 -13.23 -22.32 -7.53
CA LEU A 48 -13.75 -23.69 -7.68
C LEU A 48 -13.01 -24.70 -6.79
N GLU A 49 -11.68 -24.76 -6.85
CA GLU A 49 -10.90 -25.80 -6.15
C GLU A 49 -10.72 -25.54 -4.65
N MET A 50 -10.65 -24.28 -4.23
CA MET A 50 -10.42 -23.89 -2.82
C MET A 50 -11.70 -23.53 -2.07
N SER A 51 -12.87 -23.67 -2.69
CA SER A 51 -14.16 -23.51 -2.04
C SER A 51 -14.51 -24.76 -1.25
N VAL A 52 -14.93 -24.57 0.00
CA VAL A 52 -15.40 -25.62 0.91
C VAL A 52 -16.79 -25.23 1.38
N ASN A 53 -17.81 -26.04 1.08
CA ASN A 53 -19.21 -25.79 1.43
C ASN A 53 -19.69 -24.39 1.00
N GLY A 54 -19.31 -23.95 -0.20
CA GLY A 54 -19.70 -22.64 -0.74
C GLY A 54 -18.93 -21.45 -0.16
N ARG A 55 -17.89 -21.66 0.65
CA ARG A 55 -17.06 -20.60 1.24
C ARG A 55 -15.58 -20.78 0.90
N ILE A 56 -14.87 -19.66 0.79
CA ILE A 56 -13.42 -19.65 0.58
C ILE A 56 -12.75 -19.17 1.87
N HIS A 57 -11.83 -19.99 2.39
CA HIS A 57 -11.16 -19.73 3.66
C HIS A 57 -9.70 -19.33 3.42
N THR A 58 -9.37 -18.06 3.65
CA THR A 58 -7.97 -17.57 3.56
C THR A 58 -7.25 -17.67 4.89
N GLN A 59 -5.93 -17.78 4.84
CA GLN A 59 -5.06 -17.68 6.02
C GLN A 59 -4.48 -16.27 6.10
N PHE A 60 -4.89 -15.49 7.10
CA PHE A 60 -4.27 -14.22 7.43
C PHE A 60 -3.06 -14.42 8.35
N HIS A 61 -1.88 -14.05 7.85
CA HIS A 61 -0.62 -14.11 8.58
C HIS A 61 -0.38 -12.77 9.27
N GLN A 62 -0.45 -12.78 10.61
CA GLN A 62 -0.21 -11.60 11.43
C GLN A 62 1.27 -11.22 11.48
N LEU A 63 2.15 -12.22 11.39
CA LEU A 63 3.60 -12.10 11.36
C LEU A 63 4.12 -12.86 10.12
N ARG A 64 5.09 -12.27 9.42
CA ARG A 64 5.83 -12.88 8.31
C ARG A 64 7.31 -12.76 8.60
N LYS A 65 8.15 -13.61 7.97
CA LYS A 65 9.60 -13.48 8.12
C LYS A 65 10.08 -12.17 7.49
N ASP A 66 11.21 -11.67 7.97
CA ASP A 66 11.87 -10.47 7.43
C ASP A 66 12.16 -10.55 5.91
N SER A 67 12.27 -11.76 5.38
CA SER A 67 12.46 -12.08 3.96
C SER A 67 11.17 -12.02 3.14
N ASP A 68 9.99 -12.17 3.76
CA ASP A 68 8.73 -12.50 3.07
C ASP A 68 7.92 -11.24 2.70
N GLY A 69 8.59 -10.10 2.56
CA GLY A 69 8.03 -8.86 2.04
C GLY A 69 7.23 -7.98 3.02
N THR A 70 6.58 -8.55 4.05
CA THR A 70 5.73 -7.75 4.97
C THR A 70 6.49 -7.28 6.22
N ARG A 71 7.36 -6.29 6.04
CA ARG A 71 8.22 -5.74 7.13
C ARG A 71 7.61 -4.56 7.88
N THR A 72 6.38 -4.20 7.55
CA THR A 72 5.68 -3.01 8.08
C THR A 72 4.62 -3.36 9.10
N GLY A 73 4.24 -4.64 9.23
CA GLY A 73 3.21 -5.08 10.18
C GLY A 73 1.80 -5.18 9.59
N ARG A 74 1.63 -5.03 8.27
CA ARG A 74 0.39 -5.41 7.56
C ARG A 74 0.09 -6.90 7.74
N PHE A 75 -1.17 -7.27 7.61
CA PHE A 75 -1.50 -8.67 7.34
C PHE A 75 -1.06 -9.03 5.92
N SER A 76 -0.74 -10.31 5.73
CA SER A 76 -0.64 -10.90 4.41
C SER A 76 -1.57 -12.11 4.35
N SER A 77 -2.13 -12.42 3.19
CA SER A 77 -3.01 -13.58 3.04
C SER A 77 -2.42 -14.65 2.13
N SER A 78 -2.72 -15.93 2.39
CA SER A 78 -2.38 -17.03 1.50
C SER A 78 -3.37 -18.18 1.64
N ASN A 79 -3.33 -19.12 0.69
CA ASN A 79 -4.14 -20.32 0.67
C ASN A 79 -5.66 -20.11 0.80
N PRO A 80 -6.32 -19.32 -0.08
CA PRO A 80 -5.77 -18.49 -1.16
C PRO A 80 -5.42 -17.07 -0.71
N ASN A 81 -4.66 -16.32 -1.53
CA ASN A 81 -4.32 -14.92 -1.24
C ASN A 81 -5.49 -14.00 -1.66
N LEU A 82 -6.49 -13.82 -0.79
CA LEU A 82 -7.66 -12.98 -1.06
C LEU A 82 -7.37 -11.48 -1.09
N GLN A 83 -6.21 -11.05 -0.59
CA GLN A 83 -5.75 -9.65 -0.75
C GLN A 83 -5.31 -9.32 -2.19
N GLN A 84 -5.16 -10.34 -3.06
CA GLN A 84 -4.70 -10.17 -4.44
C GLN A 84 -5.79 -10.48 -5.48
N ILE A 85 -7.06 -10.54 -5.07
CA ILE A 85 -8.17 -10.66 -6.02
C ILE A 85 -8.16 -9.46 -6.98
N PRO A 86 -8.25 -9.67 -8.31
CA PRO A 86 -8.09 -8.60 -9.30
C PRO A 86 -9.07 -7.45 -9.05
N ALA A 87 -8.55 -6.22 -9.15
CA ALA A 87 -9.32 -4.99 -8.90
C ALA A 87 -9.07 -3.92 -9.97
N ARG A 88 -7.83 -3.85 -10.47
CA ARG A 88 -7.37 -2.81 -11.41
C ARG A 88 -7.83 -3.04 -12.84
N ASP A 89 -8.29 -4.25 -13.13
CA ASP A 89 -8.81 -4.59 -14.43
C ASP A 89 -10.28 -4.16 -14.51
N GLU A 90 -10.59 -3.21 -15.39
CA GLU A 90 -11.94 -2.65 -15.52
C GLU A 90 -12.97 -3.70 -15.96
N TYR A 91 -12.56 -4.76 -16.65
CA TYR A 91 -13.44 -5.81 -17.13
C TYR A 91 -13.43 -7.04 -16.22
N TRP A 92 -12.26 -7.66 -16.01
CA TRP A 92 -12.14 -8.91 -15.25
C TRP A 92 -12.22 -8.70 -13.74
N GLY A 93 -11.82 -7.53 -13.24
CA GLY A 93 -11.81 -7.22 -11.81
C GLY A 93 -13.21 -7.30 -11.21
N PRO A 94 -14.17 -6.51 -11.70
CA PRO A 94 -15.57 -6.58 -11.26
C PRO A 94 -16.15 -7.98 -11.41
N LEU A 95 -15.99 -8.63 -12.58
CA LEU A 95 -16.57 -9.95 -12.83
C LEU A 95 -16.09 -11.03 -11.85
N ILE A 96 -14.79 -11.08 -11.55
CA ILE A 96 -14.24 -12.06 -10.60
C ILE A 96 -14.71 -11.72 -9.17
N ARG A 97 -14.69 -10.44 -8.80
CA ARG A 97 -15.16 -10.00 -7.48
C ARG A 97 -16.66 -10.23 -7.29
N SER A 98 -17.47 -10.21 -8.35
CA SER A 98 -18.91 -10.52 -8.29
C SER A 98 -19.22 -11.97 -7.90
N LEU A 99 -18.25 -12.87 -7.96
CA LEU A 99 -18.38 -14.25 -7.46
C LEU A 99 -18.36 -14.32 -5.92
N PHE A 100 -17.95 -13.23 -5.24
CA PHE A 100 -17.94 -13.15 -3.78
C PHE A 100 -19.25 -12.50 -3.33
N LEU A 101 -20.13 -13.35 -2.79
CA LEU A 101 -21.49 -12.98 -2.40
C LEU A 101 -21.58 -12.69 -0.89
N PRO A 102 -22.54 -11.85 -0.47
CA PRO A 102 -22.87 -11.67 0.94
C PRO A 102 -23.26 -13.01 1.59
N GLU A 103 -23.00 -13.12 2.89
CA GLU A 103 -23.46 -14.25 3.68
C GLU A 103 -25.00 -14.33 3.67
N GLU A 104 -25.57 -15.52 3.45
CA GLU A 104 -27.02 -15.68 3.48
C GLU A 104 -27.57 -15.32 4.88
N PRO A 105 -28.79 -14.76 4.98
CA PRO A 105 -29.39 -14.44 6.27
C PRO A 105 -29.53 -15.70 7.12
N VAL A 106 -29.13 -15.65 8.38
CA VAL A 106 -29.38 -16.75 9.32
C VAL A 106 -30.86 -16.70 9.72
N GLU A 107 -31.59 -17.81 9.57
CA GLU A 107 -33.05 -17.98 9.77
C GLU A 107 -33.61 -17.62 11.17
N HIS A 108 -32.89 -16.89 12.02
CA HIS A 108 -33.37 -16.47 13.33
C HIS A 108 -34.16 -15.16 13.26
N GLY A 109 -35.37 -15.28 12.70
CA GLY A 109 -36.58 -14.72 13.31
C GLY A 109 -36.78 -13.20 13.33
N THR A 110 -35.93 -12.40 12.69
CA THR A 110 -36.28 -10.99 12.44
C THR A 110 -35.99 -10.61 10.99
N SER A 111 -37.07 -10.34 10.28
CA SER A 111 -37.13 -9.85 8.91
C SER A 111 -36.37 -8.54 8.73
N HIS A 112 -35.08 -8.62 8.44
CA HIS A 112 -34.24 -7.46 8.13
C HIS A 112 -33.53 -7.67 6.79
N GLY A 113 -34.28 -7.75 5.69
CA GLY A 113 -33.72 -7.69 4.33
C GLY A 113 -32.71 -8.79 3.96
N ARG A 114 -32.23 -8.73 2.71
CA ARG A 114 -31.11 -9.57 2.25
C ARG A 114 -29.80 -8.90 2.66
N ASN A 115 -28.84 -9.66 3.20
CA ASN A 115 -27.50 -9.14 3.48
C ASN A 115 -26.88 -8.54 2.21
N GLN A 116 -26.10 -7.48 2.40
CA GLN A 116 -25.38 -6.79 1.34
C GLN A 116 -23.90 -6.76 1.67
N TRP A 117 -23.08 -6.65 0.64
CA TRP A 117 -21.65 -6.47 0.78
C TRP A 117 -21.35 -5.01 1.04
N PHE A 118 -20.64 -4.72 2.13
CA PHE A 118 -20.13 -3.40 2.47
C PHE A 118 -18.61 -3.42 2.39
N ARG A 119 -18.07 -2.56 1.55
CA ARG A 119 -16.64 -2.31 1.41
C ARG A 119 -16.33 -0.98 2.09
N LEU A 120 -15.57 -1.02 3.18
CA LEU A 120 -15.17 0.16 3.95
C LEU A 120 -13.68 0.42 3.76
N ASP A 121 -13.34 1.50 3.07
CA ASP A 121 -11.97 1.82 2.67
C ASP A 121 -11.54 3.19 3.22
N TYR A 122 -10.37 3.27 3.85
CA TYR A 122 -9.87 4.55 4.33
C TYR A 122 -9.49 5.47 3.17
N ASN A 123 -10.15 6.62 3.09
CA ASN A 123 -9.82 7.63 2.10
C ASN A 123 -8.44 8.23 2.35
N GLN A 124 -7.46 7.92 1.49
CA GLN A 124 -6.11 8.47 1.54
C GLN A 124 -5.39 8.23 2.89
N GLN A 125 -5.47 7.02 3.44
CA GLN A 125 -4.92 6.69 4.76
C GLN A 125 -3.43 7.08 4.90
N GLU A 126 -2.57 6.63 3.97
CA GLU A 126 -1.12 6.89 4.01
C GLU A 126 -0.77 8.41 3.92
N PRO A 127 -1.34 9.19 2.98
CA PRO A 127 -1.22 10.65 2.98
C PRO A 127 -1.65 11.34 4.29
N ARG A 128 -2.75 10.92 4.92
CA ARG A 128 -3.20 11.48 6.21
C ARG A 128 -2.20 11.18 7.32
N VAL A 129 -1.64 9.97 7.35
CA VAL A 129 -0.56 9.57 8.28
C VAL A 129 0.71 10.41 8.04
N LEU A 130 1.06 10.68 6.79
CA LEU A 130 2.20 11.55 6.46
C LEU A 130 1.98 12.97 7.01
N ALA A 131 0.82 13.56 6.74
CA ALA A 131 0.46 14.88 7.24
C ALA A 131 0.43 14.93 8.78
N HIS A 132 -0.09 13.87 9.43
CA HIS A 132 -0.05 13.72 10.88
C HIS A 132 1.37 13.82 11.44
N TYR A 133 2.30 12.99 10.94
CA TYR A 133 3.67 13.00 11.45
C TYR A 133 4.38 14.32 11.15
N ALA A 134 4.17 14.88 9.95
CA ALA A 134 4.74 16.17 9.61
C ALA A 134 4.30 17.27 10.58
N ALA A 135 3.02 17.28 10.95
CA ALA A 135 2.46 18.22 11.92
C ALA A 135 2.95 17.95 13.35
N LEU A 136 2.97 16.68 13.78
CA LEU A 136 3.44 16.26 15.10
C LEU A 136 4.90 16.68 15.33
N ARG A 137 5.73 16.56 14.29
CA ARG A 137 7.14 16.95 14.28
C ARG A 137 7.35 18.45 14.02
N LYS A 138 6.27 19.22 13.84
CA LYS A 138 6.28 20.67 13.56
C LYS A 138 7.13 21.03 12.33
N ILE A 139 7.13 20.18 11.31
CA ILE A 139 7.92 20.40 10.10
C ILE A 139 7.28 21.54 9.29
N ARG A 140 8.11 22.42 8.73
CA ARG A 140 7.68 23.55 7.89
C ARG A 140 6.75 23.09 6.77
N GLY A 141 5.65 23.81 6.55
CA GLY A 141 4.64 23.52 5.52
C GLY A 141 3.61 22.44 5.92
N SER A 142 3.74 21.80 7.09
CA SER A 142 2.78 20.80 7.55
C SER A 142 1.39 21.36 7.86
N LYS A 143 1.31 22.63 8.27
CA LYS A 143 0.05 23.29 8.60
C LYS A 143 -0.89 23.35 7.39
N GLU A 144 -0.38 23.67 6.20
CA GLU A 144 -1.17 23.69 4.96
C GLU A 144 -1.75 22.30 4.64
N ALA A 145 -0.97 21.24 4.87
CA ALA A 145 -1.43 19.86 4.69
C ALA A 145 -2.52 19.47 5.69
N VAL A 146 -2.37 19.86 6.96
CA VAL A 146 -3.40 19.63 8.00
C VAL A 146 -4.67 20.43 7.70
N ASP A 147 -4.51 21.71 7.35
CA ASP A 147 -5.62 22.62 7.07
C ASP A 147 -6.42 22.15 5.85
N ALA A 148 -5.76 21.61 4.82
CA ALA A 148 -6.44 20.98 3.69
C ALA A 148 -7.38 19.88 4.19
N TYR A 149 -6.90 18.98 5.05
CA TYR A 149 -7.70 17.87 5.56
C TYR A 149 -8.74 18.22 6.62
N LYS A 150 -8.77 19.44 7.16
CA LYS A 150 -9.86 19.88 8.06
C LYS A 150 -11.20 19.74 7.36
N ASN A 151 -11.26 20.06 6.07
CA ASN A 151 -12.37 19.67 5.23
C ASN A 151 -12.11 18.22 4.77
N LYS A 152 -12.85 17.26 5.34
CA LYS A 152 -12.64 15.81 5.14
C LYS A 152 -12.58 15.38 3.65
N GLU A 153 -13.05 16.23 2.73
CA GLU A 153 -13.05 16.06 1.27
C GLU A 153 -11.72 16.36 0.56
N ALA A 154 -10.66 16.77 1.27
CA ALA A 154 -9.43 17.16 0.60
C ALA A 154 -8.71 16.00 -0.11
N ASP A 155 -8.18 16.30 -1.30
CA ASP A 155 -7.29 15.42 -2.05
C ASP A 155 -5.83 15.88 -1.92
N PHE A 156 -5.03 15.11 -1.20
CA PHE A 156 -3.60 15.36 -1.01
C PHE A 156 -2.81 15.48 -2.32
N HIS A 157 -3.13 14.67 -3.32
CA HIS A 157 -2.40 14.70 -4.57
C HIS A 157 -2.67 16.01 -5.31
N THR A 158 -3.90 16.51 -5.24
CA THR A 158 -4.25 17.83 -5.79
C THR A 158 -3.57 18.95 -5.00
N LEU A 159 -3.52 18.86 -3.68
CA LEU A 159 -2.80 19.82 -2.84
C LEU A 159 -1.32 19.88 -3.23
N VAL A 160 -0.60 18.76 -3.20
CA VAL A 160 0.83 18.78 -3.48
C VAL A 160 1.14 19.07 -4.95
N ALA A 161 0.24 18.75 -5.89
CA ALA A 161 0.38 19.13 -7.29
C ALA A 161 0.34 20.66 -7.45
N LYS A 162 -0.61 21.31 -6.77
CA LYS A 162 -0.71 22.78 -6.73
C LYS A 162 0.52 23.41 -6.09
N MET A 163 0.97 22.88 -4.94
CA MET A 163 2.18 23.35 -4.26
C MET A 163 3.40 23.23 -5.17
N ALA A 164 3.64 22.05 -5.74
CA ALA A 164 4.80 21.77 -6.59
C ALA A 164 4.71 22.35 -8.02
N LYS A 165 3.56 22.90 -8.42
CA LYS A 165 3.29 23.40 -9.78
C LYS A 165 3.60 22.33 -10.84
N ILE A 166 3.08 21.13 -10.61
CA ILE A 166 3.20 19.98 -11.52
C ILE A 166 1.82 19.35 -11.74
N ASP A 167 1.71 18.53 -12.77
CA ASP A 167 0.49 17.78 -13.04
C ASP A 167 0.13 16.80 -11.90
N ARG A 168 -1.18 16.61 -11.67
CA ARG A 168 -1.68 15.74 -10.60
C ARG A 168 -1.25 14.28 -10.76
N LYS A 169 -1.19 13.75 -11.99
CA LYS A 169 -0.74 12.37 -12.27
C LYS A 169 0.73 12.21 -11.90
N VAL A 170 1.56 13.20 -12.26
CA VAL A 170 2.99 13.23 -11.89
C VAL A 170 3.15 13.31 -10.38
N ALA A 171 2.44 14.23 -9.71
CA ALA A 171 2.46 14.35 -8.26
C ALA A 171 2.03 13.06 -7.56
N LYS A 172 0.98 12.38 -8.05
CA LYS A 172 0.54 11.08 -7.51
C LYS A 172 1.65 10.04 -7.59
N THR A 173 2.31 9.91 -8.75
CA THR A 173 3.42 8.96 -8.94
C THR A 173 4.60 9.28 -8.01
N ILE A 174 4.96 10.56 -7.86
CA ILE A 174 6.02 10.99 -6.93
C ILE A 174 5.65 10.66 -5.48
N ASN A 175 4.45 11.05 -5.03
CA ASN A 175 4.00 10.79 -3.65
C ASN A 175 4.02 9.31 -3.32
N LEU A 176 3.43 8.49 -4.20
CA LEU A 176 3.43 7.04 -4.03
C LEU A 176 4.87 6.53 -4.03
N GLY A 177 5.72 6.96 -4.96
CA GLY A 177 7.13 6.61 -5.00
C GLY A 177 7.85 6.88 -3.68
N ILE A 178 7.69 8.08 -3.13
CA ILE A 178 8.27 8.50 -1.85
C ILE A 178 7.70 7.69 -0.68
N MET A 179 6.37 7.52 -0.60
CA MET A 179 5.71 6.72 0.44
C MET A 179 6.10 5.25 0.37
N TYR A 180 6.40 4.71 -0.82
CA TYR A 180 6.91 3.35 -1.02
C TYR A 180 8.43 3.23 -0.83
N GLY A 181 9.13 4.32 -0.51
CA GLY A 181 10.58 4.34 -0.33
C GLY A 181 11.32 4.00 -1.62
N MET A 182 10.80 4.42 -2.78
CA MET A 182 11.48 4.26 -4.07
C MET A 182 12.68 5.22 -4.14
N GLY A 183 13.80 4.73 -4.66
CA GLY A 183 14.94 5.59 -4.99
C GLY A 183 14.68 6.41 -6.26
N THR A 184 15.38 7.54 -6.39
CA THR A 184 15.28 8.49 -7.52
C THR A 184 15.33 7.83 -8.89
N TYR A 185 16.23 6.87 -9.08
CA TYR A 185 16.37 6.14 -10.35
C TYR A 185 15.09 5.41 -10.76
N LYS A 186 14.48 4.65 -9.83
CA LYS A 186 13.25 3.89 -10.10
C LYS A 186 12.07 4.83 -10.35
N LEU A 187 12.03 5.96 -9.64
CA LEU A 187 11.01 6.99 -9.85
C LEU A 187 11.14 7.63 -11.26
N GLY A 188 12.37 7.92 -11.70
CA GLY A 188 12.63 8.42 -13.05
C GLY A 188 12.13 7.48 -14.14
N GLN A 189 12.42 6.18 -14.02
CA GLN A 189 11.93 5.16 -14.95
C GLN A 189 10.39 5.14 -15.03
N MET A 190 9.69 5.22 -13.90
CA MET A 190 8.22 5.25 -13.87
C MET A 190 7.61 6.50 -14.51
N LEU A 191 8.38 7.59 -14.57
CA LEU A 191 7.95 8.85 -15.17
C LEU A 191 8.44 9.01 -16.62
N GLY A 192 9.18 8.02 -17.15
CA GLY A 192 9.80 8.12 -18.47
C GLY A 192 10.90 9.18 -18.55
N LEU A 193 11.52 9.53 -17.42
CA LEU A 193 12.54 10.57 -17.30
C LEU A 193 13.94 9.96 -17.22
N ASN A 194 14.93 10.67 -17.73
CA ASN A 194 16.33 10.33 -17.47
C ASN A 194 16.72 10.66 -16.01
N TYR A 195 17.89 10.20 -15.58
CA TYR A 195 18.32 10.34 -14.18
C TYR A 195 18.42 11.80 -13.71
N ASN A 196 18.96 12.69 -14.55
CA ASN A 196 19.12 14.11 -14.21
C ASN A 196 17.78 14.84 -14.17
N GLU A 197 16.88 14.54 -15.11
CA GLU A 197 15.51 15.08 -15.11
C GLU A 197 14.74 14.64 -13.86
N ALA A 198 14.87 13.38 -13.46
CA ALA A 198 14.23 12.84 -12.27
C ALA A 198 14.74 13.53 -10.99
N ILE A 199 16.05 13.82 -10.89
CA ILE A 199 16.63 14.60 -9.79
C ILE A 199 16.02 16.00 -9.76
N ASN A 200 16.09 16.74 -10.87
CA ASN A 200 15.60 18.12 -10.93
C ASN A 200 14.11 18.21 -10.57
N LEU A 201 13.30 17.27 -11.04
CA LEU A 201 11.87 17.20 -10.71
C LEU A 201 11.65 16.94 -9.22
N LEU A 202 12.41 16.02 -8.62
CA LEU A 202 12.33 15.73 -7.19
C LEU A 202 12.78 16.91 -6.33
N GLU A 203 13.82 17.63 -6.75
CA GLU A 203 14.28 18.84 -6.06
C GLU A 203 13.21 19.92 -6.07
N LYS A 204 12.66 20.25 -7.25
CA LYS A 204 11.55 21.18 -7.40
C LYS A 204 10.33 20.77 -6.55
N TYR A 205 10.00 19.48 -6.53
CA TYR A 205 8.92 18.96 -5.69
C TYR A 205 9.22 19.19 -4.21
N HIS A 206 10.42 18.84 -3.75
CA HIS A 206 10.82 18.97 -2.35
C HIS A 206 10.96 20.41 -1.85
N GLU A 207 11.34 21.35 -2.72
CA GLU A 207 11.36 22.78 -2.41
C GLU A 207 9.97 23.32 -2.13
N ASN A 208 9.01 22.92 -2.97
CA ASN A 208 7.64 23.38 -2.89
C ASN A 208 6.77 22.58 -1.91
N VAL A 209 7.18 21.36 -1.54
CA VAL A 209 6.49 20.48 -0.59
C VAL A 209 7.44 20.14 0.59
N PRO A 210 7.84 21.15 1.38
CA PRO A 210 8.93 21.03 2.36
C PRO A 210 8.66 20.02 3.47
N PHE A 211 7.39 19.80 3.81
CA PHE A 211 7.02 18.88 4.88
C PHE A 211 7.29 17.41 4.54
N VAL A 212 7.17 17.02 3.27
CA VAL A 212 7.53 15.68 2.80
C VAL A 212 9.03 15.48 2.87
N LYS A 213 9.82 16.43 2.36
CA LYS A 213 11.29 16.39 2.42
C LYS A 213 11.80 16.32 3.86
N GLY A 214 11.28 17.20 4.72
CA GLY A 214 11.67 17.28 6.13
C GLY A 214 11.38 15.99 6.87
N LEU A 215 10.19 15.40 6.68
CA LEU A 215 9.82 14.16 7.36
C LEU A 215 10.63 12.97 6.84
N MET A 216 10.88 12.90 5.53
CA MET A 216 11.74 11.89 4.93
C MET A 216 13.16 11.96 5.51
N HIS A 217 13.71 13.17 5.64
CA HIS A 217 15.02 13.39 6.23
C HIS A 217 15.04 12.97 7.70
N GLU A 218 14.11 13.45 8.53
CA GLU A 218 14.02 13.08 9.94
C GLU A 218 13.89 11.57 10.16
N ALA A 219 13.03 10.90 9.37
CA ALA A 219 12.85 9.45 9.46
C ALA A 219 14.15 8.70 9.10
N SER A 220 14.85 9.14 8.05
CA SER A 220 16.12 8.56 7.63
C SER A 220 17.20 8.76 8.70
N GLN A 221 17.31 9.97 9.25
CA GLN A 221 18.25 10.28 10.33
C GLN A 221 17.96 9.48 11.59
N ALA A 222 16.70 9.38 12.00
CA ALA A 222 16.28 8.57 13.14
C ALA A 222 16.78 7.11 13.02
N VAL A 223 16.70 6.54 11.82
CA VAL A 223 17.20 5.20 11.54
C VAL A 223 18.72 5.14 11.51
N VAL A 224 19.42 6.15 10.96
CA VAL A 224 20.90 6.22 11.02
C VAL A 224 21.38 6.17 12.46
N TYR A 225 20.86 7.06 13.32
CA TYR A 225 21.29 7.20 14.71
C TYR A 225 20.84 6.03 15.60
N ARG A 226 19.57 5.64 15.55
CA ARG A 226 19.01 4.64 16.49
C ARG A 226 18.97 3.22 15.93
N GLY A 227 19.04 3.05 14.61
CA GLY A 227 18.85 1.76 13.96
C GLY A 227 17.40 1.24 13.96
N GLU A 228 16.45 2.06 14.41
CA GLU A 228 15.04 1.68 14.48
C GLU A 228 14.11 2.87 14.24
N ILE A 229 12.87 2.56 13.84
CA ILE A 229 11.76 3.50 13.77
C ILE A 229 10.53 2.92 14.46
N ARG A 230 9.68 3.79 15.02
CA ARG A 230 8.47 3.41 15.76
C ARG A 230 7.25 4.09 15.16
N THR A 231 6.16 3.33 15.03
CA THR A 231 4.84 3.82 14.63
C THR A 231 4.14 4.49 15.81
N ILE A 232 2.95 5.04 15.56
CA ILE A 232 2.16 5.78 16.54
C ILE A 232 1.72 4.92 17.74
N LEU A 233 1.47 3.63 17.51
CA LEU A 233 1.12 2.67 18.56
C LEU A 233 2.34 1.90 19.09
N GLY A 234 3.56 2.37 18.78
CA GLY A 234 4.80 1.86 19.35
C GLY A 234 5.39 0.63 18.67
N ARG A 235 4.83 0.16 17.54
CA ARG A 235 5.43 -0.93 16.74
C ARG A 235 6.81 -0.48 16.27
N LYS A 236 7.80 -1.30 16.56
CA LYS A 236 9.20 -1.05 16.23
C LYS A 236 9.63 -1.82 14.99
N ARG A 237 10.34 -1.16 14.09
CA ARG A 237 11.05 -1.81 12.96
C ARG A 237 12.53 -1.49 13.02
N HIS A 238 13.35 -2.54 12.98
CA HIS A 238 14.81 -2.44 12.98
C HIS A 238 15.39 -2.34 11.57
N PHE A 239 16.51 -1.63 11.46
CA PHE A 239 17.31 -1.46 10.25
C PHE A 239 18.73 -1.95 10.52
N ASN A 240 18.88 -3.27 10.59
CA ASN A 240 20.12 -3.92 11.06
C ASN A 240 21.14 -4.22 9.96
N PHE A 241 20.83 -3.84 8.71
CA PHE A 241 21.71 -4.04 7.57
C PHE A 241 22.64 -2.84 7.36
N TRP A 242 23.86 -3.14 6.95
CA TRP A 242 24.95 -2.20 6.71
C TRP A 242 25.54 -2.44 5.32
N GLU A 243 26.07 -1.37 4.75
CA GLU A 243 26.75 -1.36 3.45
C GLU A 243 27.95 -0.41 3.52
N PRO A 244 28.98 -0.58 2.69
CA PRO A 244 30.10 0.35 2.66
C PRO A 244 29.64 1.74 2.19
N SER A 245 30.10 2.80 2.86
CA SER A 245 29.78 4.17 2.44
C SER A 245 30.51 4.58 1.17
N ASP A 246 31.67 3.96 0.93
CA ASP A 246 32.52 4.10 -0.26
C ASP A 246 32.14 3.12 -1.38
N SER A 247 30.94 2.52 -1.31
CA SER A 247 30.53 1.44 -2.21
C SER A 247 30.88 1.79 -3.65
N ARG A 248 31.72 0.95 -4.25
CA ARG A 248 32.17 1.10 -5.62
C ARG A 248 30.99 0.74 -6.50
N LEU A 249 30.15 1.73 -6.83
CA LEU A 249 29.00 1.66 -7.74
C LEU A 249 29.42 1.32 -9.19
N LYS A 250 30.39 0.42 -9.38
CA LYS A 250 30.71 -0.15 -10.69
C LYS A 250 30.03 -1.51 -10.80
N TRP A 251 29.10 -1.57 -11.74
CA TRP A 251 28.60 -2.82 -12.29
C TRP A 251 29.78 -3.73 -12.69
N PRO A 252 29.75 -5.05 -12.43
CA PRO A 252 28.62 -5.85 -11.91
C PRO A 252 28.63 -6.11 -10.40
N ASN A 253 29.59 -5.59 -9.63
CA ASN A 253 29.78 -5.97 -8.23
C ASN A 253 28.89 -5.15 -7.28
N LYS A 254 27.61 -5.50 -7.20
CA LYS A 254 26.71 -4.89 -6.21
C LYS A 254 26.85 -5.60 -4.86
N GLU A 255 27.64 -4.99 -3.98
CA GLU A 255 27.77 -5.44 -2.59
C GLU A 255 26.40 -5.47 -1.91
N MET A 256 25.94 -6.66 -1.52
CA MET A 256 24.64 -6.80 -0.85
C MET A 256 24.76 -6.38 0.61
N PRO A 257 23.81 -5.59 1.15
CA PRO A 257 23.84 -5.21 2.55
C PRO A 257 23.83 -6.43 3.49
N LEU A 258 24.72 -6.41 4.48
CA LEU A 258 24.92 -7.50 5.46
C LEU A 258 24.51 -7.06 6.86
N ARG A 259 24.34 -8.02 7.79
CA ARG A 259 24.14 -7.67 9.21
C ARG A 259 25.42 -7.02 9.74
N LYS A 260 25.29 -6.19 10.79
CA LYS A 260 26.40 -5.37 11.31
C LYS A 260 27.69 -6.15 11.56
N GLU A 261 27.61 -7.26 12.27
CA GLU A 261 28.77 -8.09 12.64
C GLU A 261 29.47 -8.66 11.40
N GLU A 262 28.69 -9.23 10.48
CA GLU A 262 29.17 -9.76 9.21
C GLU A 262 29.77 -8.66 8.31
N ALA A 263 29.12 -7.50 8.23
CA ALA A 263 29.58 -6.35 7.48
C ALA A 263 30.95 -5.83 7.97
N GLN A 264 31.18 -5.85 9.29
CA GLN A 264 32.44 -5.42 9.90
C GLN A 264 33.59 -6.35 9.55
N GLU A 265 33.32 -7.64 9.36
CA GLU A 265 34.33 -8.62 8.95
C GLU A 265 34.57 -8.58 7.43
N VAL A 266 33.51 -8.69 6.62
CA VAL A 266 33.59 -8.73 5.15
C VAL A 266 34.20 -7.45 4.56
N TRP A 267 33.90 -6.30 5.17
CA TRP A 267 34.40 -5.00 4.72
C TRP A 267 35.33 -4.35 5.75
N LYS A 268 36.13 -5.17 6.45
CA LYS A 268 37.09 -4.71 7.45
C LYS A 268 37.97 -3.58 6.92
N GLY A 269 38.07 -2.51 7.71
CA GLY A 269 38.84 -1.31 7.35
C GLY A 269 38.13 -0.34 6.41
N ARG A 270 36.90 -0.64 5.94
CA ARG A 270 36.10 0.28 5.14
C ARG A 270 35.07 1.02 5.99
N PRO A 271 34.73 2.27 5.64
CA PRO A 271 33.68 3.00 6.34
C PRO A 271 32.32 2.37 6.03
N LEU A 272 31.52 2.09 7.07
CA LEU A 272 30.20 1.49 6.95
C LEU A 272 29.11 2.51 7.22
N LYS A 273 28.00 2.40 6.48
CA LYS A 273 26.76 3.12 6.73
C LYS A 273 25.59 2.14 6.82
N ARG A 274 24.52 2.57 7.46
CA ARG A 274 23.30 1.77 7.56
C ARG A 274 22.60 1.72 6.21
N ALA A 275 22.27 0.53 5.76
CA ALA A 275 21.57 0.30 4.51
C ALA A 275 20.06 0.58 4.63
N TYR A 276 19.42 0.79 3.48
CA TYR A 276 17.96 0.96 3.35
C TYR A 276 17.34 2.14 4.13
N THR A 277 18.14 3.11 4.58
CA THR A 277 17.66 4.29 5.33
C THR A 277 16.56 5.06 4.58
N HIS A 278 16.62 5.12 3.25
CA HIS A 278 15.57 5.71 2.40
C HIS A 278 14.19 5.04 2.54
N LYS A 279 14.10 3.82 3.09
CA LYS A 279 12.84 3.12 3.37
C LYS A 279 12.25 3.46 4.75
N ALA A 280 12.90 4.32 5.54
CA ALA A 280 12.45 4.70 6.87
C ALA A 280 11.07 5.37 6.85
N LEU A 281 10.86 6.31 5.93
CA LEU A 281 9.55 6.98 5.79
C LEU A 281 8.46 5.95 5.46
N ASN A 282 8.68 5.08 4.47
CA ASN A 282 7.77 4.00 4.13
C ASN A 282 7.41 3.12 5.33
N ALA A 283 8.43 2.74 6.12
CA ALA A 283 8.23 1.95 7.32
C ALA A 283 7.31 2.64 8.33
N LEU A 284 7.52 3.94 8.55
CA LEU A 284 6.74 4.75 9.47
C LEU A 284 5.28 4.86 9.01
N ILE A 285 5.07 5.23 7.75
CA ILE A 285 3.74 5.47 7.18
C ILE A 285 2.95 4.17 7.09
N GLN A 286 3.47 3.15 6.41
CA GLN A 286 2.74 1.90 6.22
C GLN A 286 2.56 1.11 7.51
N GLY A 287 3.53 1.18 8.42
CA GLY A 287 3.39 0.52 9.72
C GLY A 287 2.31 1.18 10.56
N THR A 288 2.24 2.51 10.53
CA THR A 288 1.17 3.25 11.22
C THR A 288 -0.19 2.95 10.59
N SER A 289 -0.31 2.95 9.26
CA SER A 289 -1.51 2.50 8.55
C SER A 289 -1.97 1.09 8.97
N ALA A 290 -1.03 0.14 9.06
CA ALA A 290 -1.34 -1.21 9.52
C ALA A 290 -1.82 -1.25 10.98
N ASP A 291 -1.24 -0.41 11.83
CA ASP A 291 -1.65 -0.27 13.23
C ASP A 291 -3.05 0.33 13.37
N LEU A 292 -3.38 1.35 12.57
CA LEU A 292 -4.72 1.95 12.49
C LEU A 292 -5.76 0.88 12.12
N THR A 293 -5.54 0.18 11.01
CA THR A 293 -6.48 -0.86 10.55
C THR A 293 -6.65 -1.98 11.60
N LYS A 294 -5.55 -2.45 12.20
CA LYS A 294 -5.61 -3.47 13.25
C LYS A 294 -6.32 -2.99 14.52
N LYS A 295 -6.11 -1.73 14.91
CA LYS A 295 -6.77 -1.10 16.06
C LYS A 295 -8.27 -0.96 15.80
N ALA A 296 -8.66 -0.52 14.60
CA ALA A 296 -10.06 -0.47 14.19
C ALA A 296 -10.71 -1.86 14.27
N MET A 297 -10.11 -2.90 13.67
CA MET A 297 -10.63 -4.27 13.75
C MET A 297 -10.82 -4.75 15.21
N LEU A 298 -9.87 -4.44 16.10
CA LEU A 298 -9.98 -4.79 17.51
C LEU A 298 -11.14 -4.06 18.20
N MET A 299 -11.35 -2.78 17.89
CA MET A 299 -12.45 -1.98 18.44
C MET A 299 -13.80 -2.46 17.90
N LEU A 300 -13.90 -2.74 16.60
CA LEU A 300 -15.10 -3.33 15.98
C LEU A 300 -15.51 -4.64 16.67
N TYR A 301 -14.54 -5.51 16.96
CA TYR A 301 -14.82 -6.75 17.69
C TYR A 301 -15.24 -6.50 19.14
N LYS A 302 -14.58 -5.58 19.85
CA LYS A 302 -14.87 -5.33 21.26
C LYS A 302 -16.23 -4.65 21.47
N GLU A 303 -16.50 -3.61 20.69
CA GLU A 303 -17.62 -2.68 20.84
C GLU A 303 -18.86 -3.15 20.09
N LEU A 304 -18.69 -3.64 18.86
CA LEU A 304 -19.82 -4.01 17.98
C LEU A 304 -19.97 -5.51 17.75
N LYS A 305 -19.04 -6.33 18.27
CA LYS A 305 -18.96 -7.78 18.01
C LYS A 305 -18.81 -8.12 16.52
N ILE A 306 -18.24 -7.20 15.75
CA ILE A 306 -18.03 -7.37 14.31
C ILE A 306 -16.62 -7.85 14.01
N VAL A 307 -16.54 -8.91 13.20
CA VAL A 307 -15.31 -9.41 12.60
C VAL A 307 -15.45 -9.26 11.09
N PRO A 308 -14.64 -8.40 10.43
CA PRO A 308 -14.67 -8.28 8.98
C PRO A 308 -14.36 -9.61 8.29
N HIS A 309 -15.08 -9.90 7.21
CA HIS A 309 -14.89 -11.10 6.39
C HIS A 309 -13.52 -11.08 5.69
N LEU A 310 -13.14 -9.90 5.16
CA LEU A 310 -11.85 -9.69 4.52
C LEU A 310 -11.21 -8.39 5.02
N GLN A 311 -9.88 -8.39 4.98
CA GLN A 311 -9.07 -7.20 5.14
C GLN A 311 -8.10 -7.11 3.97
N VAL A 312 -8.21 -6.04 3.19
CA VAL A 312 -7.38 -5.77 2.01
C VAL A 312 -6.66 -4.45 2.21
N HIS A 313 -5.46 -4.50 2.80
CA HIS A 313 -4.66 -3.32 3.15
C HIS A 313 -5.37 -2.35 4.13
N ASP A 314 -6.03 -1.31 3.64
CA ASP A 314 -6.80 -0.32 4.40
C ASP A 314 -8.32 -0.51 4.25
N GLU A 315 -8.74 -1.50 3.47
CA GLU A 315 -10.12 -1.92 3.26
C GLU A 315 -10.54 -3.02 4.24
N LEU A 316 -11.76 -2.91 4.78
CA LEU A 316 -12.47 -3.93 5.55
C LEU A 316 -13.79 -4.26 4.84
N ASP A 317 -13.99 -5.53 4.51
CA ASP A 317 -15.22 -6.02 3.89
C ASP A 317 -16.10 -6.71 4.92
N ILE A 318 -17.38 -6.35 4.95
CA ILE A 318 -18.37 -6.83 5.91
C ILE A 318 -19.66 -7.14 5.16
N THR A 319 -20.30 -8.25 5.50
CA THR A 319 -21.65 -8.56 5.00
C THR A 319 -22.67 -8.33 6.11
N HIS A 320 -23.66 -7.47 5.87
CA HIS A 320 -24.70 -7.17 6.84
C HIS A 320 -25.97 -6.67 6.14
N ALA A 321 -27.11 -6.66 6.84
CA ALA A 321 -28.35 -6.09 6.30
C ALA A 321 -28.66 -4.67 6.83
N ASP A 322 -28.19 -4.37 8.04
CA ASP A 322 -28.47 -3.11 8.75
C ASP A 322 -27.47 -1.99 8.38
N ASN A 323 -27.96 -0.88 7.82
CA ASN A 323 -27.14 0.32 7.55
C ASN A 323 -26.71 1.07 8.84
N PRO A 324 -27.57 1.27 9.85
CA PRO A 324 -27.18 1.82 11.16
C PRO A 324 -25.94 1.20 11.81
N LEU A 325 -25.83 -0.14 11.82
CA LEU A 325 -24.62 -0.80 12.28
C LEU A 325 -23.38 -0.36 11.47
N ILE A 326 -23.49 -0.31 10.14
CA ILE A 326 -22.38 0.12 9.27
C ILE A 326 -21.94 1.56 9.56
N LYS A 327 -22.87 2.44 9.93
CA LYS A 327 -22.52 3.79 10.40
C LYS A 327 -21.64 3.73 11.66
N SER A 328 -21.99 2.86 12.61
CA SER A 328 -21.17 2.64 13.82
C SER A 328 -19.79 2.06 13.48
N VAL A 329 -19.71 1.17 12.47
CA VAL A 329 -18.42 0.65 11.97
C VAL A 329 -17.56 1.79 11.41
N VAL A 330 -18.14 2.68 10.61
CA VAL A 330 -17.46 3.87 10.06
C VAL A 330 -16.94 4.75 11.20
N GLU A 331 -17.78 5.05 12.20
CA GLU A 331 -17.39 5.88 13.35
C GLU A 331 -16.22 5.26 14.12
N VAL A 332 -16.22 3.94 14.35
CA VAL A 332 -15.11 3.24 14.99
C VAL A 332 -13.84 3.34 14.15
N MET A 333 -13.91 3.12 12.84
CA MET A 333 -12.75 3.22 11.96
C MET A 333 -12.18 4.65 11.93
N GLU A 334 -13.02 5.68 11.78
CA GLU A 334 -12.59 7.07 11.74
C GLU A 334 -11.95 7.56 13.05
N ASN A 335 -12.33 6.96 14.19
CA ASN A 335 -11.91 7.41 15.52
C ASN A 335 -11.00 6.40 16.25
N CYS A 336 -10.51 5.35 15.58
CA CYS A 336 -9.77 4.26 16.22
C CYS A 336 -8.44 4.70 16.88
N VAL A 337 -7.86 5.81 16.40
CA VAL A 337 -6.65 6.45 16.92
C VAL A 337 -6.74 7.95 16.69
N ASP A 338 -6.36 8.74 17.70
CA ASP A 338 -6.31 10.20 17.59
C ASP A 338 -5.15 10.66 16.68
N LEU A 339 -5.49 11.36 15.60
CA LEU A 339 -4.55 11.95 14.66
C LEU A 339 -4.79 13.45 14.53
N LYS A 340 -3.72 14.22 14.29
CA LYS A 340 -3.79 15.65 13.91
C LYS A 340 -4.61 15.94 12.64
N VAL A 341 -4.93 14.90 11.86
CA VAL A 341 -5.73 14.95 10.63
C VAL A 341 -6.83 13.91 10.77
N PRO A 342 -8.12 14.26 10.54
CA PRO A 342 -9.20 13.30 10.68
C PRO A 342 -9.03 12.16 9.68
N LEU A 343 -9.27 10.93 10.12
CA LEU A 343 -9.49 9.81 9.20
C LEU A 343 -10.86 9.97 8.54
N LYS A 344 -10.98 9.44 7.32
CA LYS A 344 -12.25 9.38 6.59
C LYS A 344 -12.37 7.97 6.02
N VAL A 345 -13.56 7.38 6.10
CA VAL A 345 -13.86 6.09 5.48
C VAL A 345 -14.91 6.30 4.39
N SER A 346 -14.62 5.79 3.20
CA SER A 346 -15.60 5.67 2.12
C SER A 346 -16.32 4.34 2.24
N VAL A 347 -17.63 4.33 2.01
CA VAL A 347 -18.44 3.11 2.05
C VAL A 347 -19.01 2.85 0.66
N GLU A 348 -18.78 1.64 0.17
CA GLU A 348 -19.44 1.11 -1.01
C GLU A 348 -20.31 -0.08 -0.61
N LYS A 349 -21.47 -0.20 -1.26
CA LYS A 349 -22.50 -1.19 -0.92
C LYS A 349 -23.03 -1.87 -2.18
N GLY A 350 -23.22 -3.19 -2.13
CA GLY A 350 -23.72 -3.93 -3.30
C GLY A 350 -24.22 -5.35 -3.00
N PRO A 351 -24.78 -6.03 -4.02
CA PRO A 351 -25.21 -7.42 -3.92
C PRO A 351 -24.05 -8.43 -3.95
N SER A 352 -22.84 -7.99 -4.28
CA SER A 352 -21.59 -8.77 -4.33
C SER A 352 -20.40 -7.82 -4.18
N TRP A 353 -19.19 -8.33 -3.92
CA TRP A 353 -17.99 -7.50 -3.81
C TRP A 353 -17.68 -6.76 -5.12
N GLY A 354 -18.00 -7.34 -6.27
CA GLY A 354 -17.76 -6.75 -7.60
C GLY A 354 -18.77 -5.68 -8.02
N GLU A 355 -19.92 -5.62 -7.36
CA GLU A 355 -21.05 -4.73 -7.72
C GLU A 355 -21.32 -3.66 -6.66
N VAL A 356 -20.39 -3.46 -5.72
CA VAL A 356 -20.49 -2.38 -4.75
C VAL A 356 -20.46 -1.01 -5.43
N LYS A 357 -21.26 -0.08 -4.91
CA LYS A 357 -21.30 1.32 -5.36
C LYS A 357 -21.22 2.24 -4.16
N GLU A 358 -20.58 3.39 -4.34
CA GLU A 358 -20.44 4.38 -3.28
C GLU A 358 -21.82 4.80 -2.73
N VAL A 359 -21.94 4.81 -1.41
CA VAL A 359 -23.15 5.21 -0.69
C VAL A 359 -22.80 6.23 0.38
N LYS A 360 -23.73 7.15 0.65
CA LYS A 360 -23.65 8.04 1.80
C LYS A 360 -24.40 7.38 2.96
N ILE A 361 -23.74 7.25 4.11
CA ILE A 361 -24.27 6.63 5.34
C ILE A 361 -24.24 7.66 6.47
#